data_AF-A0A1F5CRP7-F1
#
_entry.id   AF-A0A1F5CRP7-F1
#
_cell.length_a   1.000
_cell.length_b   1.000
_cell.length_c   1.000
_cell.angle_alpha   90.00
_cell.angle_beta   90.00
_cell.angle_gamma   90.00
#
_symmetry.space_group_name_H-M   'P 1'
#
loop_
_entity.id
_entity.type
_entity.pdbx_description
1 polymer ?
#
loop_
_entity_poly.entity_id
_entity_poly.type
_entity_poly.pdbx_seq_one_letter_code
_entity_poly.pdbx_strand_id
1 'polypeptide(L)'
;KDQNCIQVSTLLNSFSFKLSPAIVMLEMENAEAMQNLLDRFRDCPRVINIFKTMGGYNLIALVIAEDKDTLESISVEKCSLRSSEGIRRSEFYPISDIYFSPFLPVREHLTHKDKGVTPCNVDCRPCSRYQNNKCVGCPSTHYYRGTL
;
A
#
# COMPACT_ATOMS: atom_id res chain seq x y z
N LYS A 1 -7.19 9.75 -31.53
CA LYS A 1 -6.09 10.23 -30.67
C LYS A 1 -6.56 10.18 -29.20
N ASP A 2 -7.38 9.17 -28.85
CA ASP A 2 -8.34 9.22 -27.73
C ASP A 2 -8.34 7.94 -26.88
N GLN A 3 -7.32 7.09 -27.03
CA GLN A 3 -7.18 5.91 -26.18
C GLN A 3 -6.75 6.36 -24.77
N ASN A 4 -7.47 5.90 -23.75
CA ASN A 4 -7.25 6.19 -22.32
C ASN A 4 -7.68 7.58 -21.81
N CYS A 5 -8.56 8.31 -22.49
CA CYS A 5 -9.10 9.57 -21.96
C CYS A 5 -10.14 9.36 -20.84
N ILE A 6 -10.86 8.24 -20.87
CA ILE A 6 -11.88 7.88 -19.89
C ILE A 6 -11.68 6.41 -19.50
N GLN A 7 -11.63 6.16 -18.19
CA GLN A 7 -11.66 4.82 -17.63
C GLN A 7 -12.89 4.69 -16.74
N VAL A 8 -13.68 3.65 -16.97
CA VAL A 8 -14.76 3.24 -16.05
C VAL A 8 -14.20 2.15 -15.15
N SER A 9 -14.27 2.34 -13.84
CA SER A 9 -13.79 1.37 -12.84
C SER A 9 -14.71 1.33 -11.63
N THR A 10 -14.68 0.20 -10.92
CA THR A 10 -15.35 0.03 -9.64
C THR A 10 -14.54 0.72 -8.54
N LEU A 11 -15.23 1.42 -7.65
CA LEU A 11 -14.63 2.04 -6.46
C LEU A 11 -15.26 1.43 -5.20
N LEU A 12 -14.46 1.25 -4.16
CA LEU A 12 -14.92 0.74 -2.86
C LEU A 12 -15.04 1.86 -1.86
N ASN A 13 -16.15 1.88 -1.11
CA ASN A 13 -16.27 2.72 0.07
C ASN A 13 -15.39 2.17 1.19
N SER A 14 -14.20 2.76 1.41
CA SER A 14 -13.20 2.20 2.32
C SER A 14 -13.74 1.99 3.73
N PHE A 15 -14.49 2.95 4.25
CA PHE A 15 -15.02 2.89 5.61
C PHE A 15 -16.16 1.88 5.78
N SER A 16 -17.00 1.70 4.76
CA SER A 16 -18.06 0.68 4.80
C SER A 16 -17.49 -0.74 4.84
N PHE A 17 -16.34 -0.95 4.21
CA PHE A 17 -15.57 -2.20 4.28
C PHE A 17 -14.59 -2.24 5.46
N LYS A 18 -14.65 -1.27 6.38
CA LYS A 18 -13.77 -1.13 7.56
C LYS A 18 -12.29 -1.04 7.24
N LEU A 19 -11.96 -0.66 6.01
CA LEU A 19 -10.59 -0.46 5.57
C LEU A 19 -10.05 0.85 6.13
N SER A 20 -8.77 0.84 6.48
CA SER A 20 -8.02 1.93 7.08
C SER A 20 -7.01 2.49 6.06
N PRO A 21 -7.32 3.61 5.38
CA PRO A 21 -6.39 4.23 4.44
C PRO A 21 -5.35 5.10 5.14
N ALA A 22 -4.19 5.29 4.51
CA ALA A 22 -3.14 6.20 4.98
C ALA A 22 -2.39 6.86 3.82
N ILE A 23 -1.86 8.04 4.08
CA ILE A 23 -0.93 8.74 3.19
C ILE A 23 0.50 8.48 3.68
N VAL A 24 1.36 8.04 2.78
CA VAL A 24 2.80 7.92 3.01
C VAL A 24 3.51 8.97 2.18
N MET A 25 4.29 9.84 2.82
CA MET A 25 5.11 10.83 2.11
C MET A 25 6.57 10.45 2.26
N LEU A 26 7.31 10.42 1.16
CA LEU A 26 8.69 9.97 1.09
C LEU A 26 9.56 11.01 0.38
N GLU A 27 10.71 11.28 0.97
CA GLU A 27 11.81 12.00 0.33
C GLU A 27 12.85 10.97 -0.12
N MET A 28 12.87 10.68 -1.42
CA MET A 28 13.85 9.79 -2.04
C MET A 28 15.13 10.54 -2.36
N GLU A 29 16.28 9.93 -2.11
CA GLU A 29 17.59 10.57 -2.28
C GLU A 29 17.99 10.81 -3.74
N ASN A 30 17.56 9.92 -4.64
CA ASN A 30 17.90 9.94 -6.06
C ASN A 30 16.84 9.18 -6.90
N ALA A 31 16.97 9.27 -8.21
CA ALA A 31 16.03 8.67 -9.16
C ALA A 31 16.07 7.13 -9.17
N GLU A 32 17.24 6.53 -8.91
CA GLU A 32 17.41 5.08 -8.89
C GLU A 32 16.67 4.44 -7.71
N ALA A 33 16.86 4.98 -6.50
CA ALA A 33 16.15 4.56 -5.30
C ALA A 33 14.63 4.68 -5.47
N MET A 34 14.17 5.78 -6.09
CA MET A 34 12.76 5.97 -6.42
C MET A 34 12.24 4.89 -7.38
N GLN A 35 12.99 4.59 -8.44
CA GLN A 35 12.60 3.57 -9.42
C GLN A 35 12.53 2.17 -8.78
N ASN A 36 13.53 1.81 -7.97
CA ASN A 36 13.55 0.54 -7.24
C ASN A 36 12.34 0.38 -6.32
N LEU A 37 11.92 1.46 -5.64
CA LEU A 37 10.71 1.46 -4.82
C LEU A 37 9.45 1.26 -5.68
N LEU A 38 9.31 2.01 -6.78
CA LEU A 38 8.17 1.88 -7.69
C LEU A 38 8.04 0.45 -8.24
N ASP A 39 9.15 -0.17 -8.62
CA ASP A 39 9.15 -1.54 -9.15
C ASP A 39 8.81 -2.56 -8.08
N ARG A 40 9.37 -2.41 -6.87
CA ARG A 40 9.07 -3.27 -5.72
C ARG A 40 7.59 -3.26 -5.32
N PHE A 41 6.92 -2.12 -5.43
CA PHE A 41 5.54 -1.95 -4.98
C PHE A 41 4.50 -1.91 -6.12
N ARG A 42 4.95 -2.09 -7.37
CA ARG A 42 4.10 -2.03 -8.57
C ARG A 42 2.85 -2.89 -8.42
N ASP A 43 2.98 -4.11 -7.94
CA ASP A 43 1.88 -5.08 -7.80
C ASP A 43 1.43 -5.28 -6.35
N CYS A 44 1.73 -4.33 -5.45
CA CYS A 44 1.26 -4.40 -4.08
C CYS A 44 -0.25 -4.07 -4.01
N PRO A 45 -1.12 -4.99 -3.55
CA PRO A 45 -2.57 -4.75 -3.47
C PRO A 45 -2.95 -3.64 -2.48
N ARG A 46 -2.08 -3.35 -1.50
CA ARG A 46 -2.30 -2.30 -0.49
C ARG A 46 -1.87 -0.91 -0.94
N VAL A 47 -1.17 -0.79 -2.06
CA VAL A 47 -0.79 0.50 -2.63
C VAL A 47 -1.82 0.86 -3.70
N ILE A 48 -2.69 1.81 -3.38
CA ILE A 48 -3.73 2.28 -4.29
C ILE A 48 -3.09 3.12 -5.39
N ASN A 49 -2.36 4.16 -4.99
CA ASN A 49 -1.69 5.08 -5.90
C ASN A 49 -0.31 5.47 -5.35
N ILE A 50 0.61 5.77 -6.26
CA ILE A 50 1.85 6.50 -5.97
C ILE A 50 1.94 7.69 -6.90
N PHE A 51 2.26 8.85 -6.35
CA PHE A 51 2.40 10.13 -7.03
C PHE A 51 3.84 10.61 -6.91
N LYS A 52 4.45 10.98 -8.04
CA LYS A 52 5.67 11.78 -8.03
C LYS A 52 5.30 13.25 -7.89
N THR A 53 5.93 13.95 -6.96
CA THR A 53 5.58 15.32 -6.60
C THR A 53 6.78 16.25 -6.78
N MET A 54 6.51 17.53 -7.05
CA MET A 54 7.52 18.59 -7.07
C MET A 54 7.53 19.28 -5.71
N GLY A 55 8.29 18.73 -4.77
CA GLY A 55 8.36 19.22 -3.38
C GLY A 55 9.39 18.47 -2.55
N GLY A 56 9.47 18.79 -1.26
CA GLY A 56 10.42 18.14 -0.32
C GLY A 56 10.19 16.64 -0.20
N TYR A 57 8.93 16.22 -0.06
CA TYR A 57 8.55 14.83 -0.34
C TYR A 57 8.32 14.72 -1.84
N ASN A 58 9.20 14.00 -2.53
CA ASN A 58 9.19 13.83 -3.98
C ASN A 58 8.41 12.58 -4.43
N LEU A 59 7.88 11.80 -3.47
CA LEU A 59 6.98 10.69 -3.69
C LEU A 59 5.90 10.64 -2.60
N ILE A 60 4.64 10.46 -2.99
CA ILE A 60 3.50 10.30 -2.06
C ILE A 60 2.70 9.06 -2.46
N ALA A 61 2.37 8.20 -1.51
CA ALA A 61 1.54 7.02 -1.74
C ALA A 61 0.25 7.07 -0.94
N LEU A 62 -0.85 6.65 -1.56
CA LEU A 62 -2.08 6.30 -0.86
C LEU A 62 -2.10 4.78 -0.66
N VAL A 63 -2.13 4.36 0.59
CA VAL A 63 -2.19 2.95 0.98
C VAL A 63 -3.46 2.62 1.74
N ILE A 64 -3.78 1.33 1.81
CA ILE A 64 -4.93 0.81 2.53
C ILE A 64 -4.59 -0.47 3.28
N ALA A 65 -5.20 -0.65 4.45
CA ALA A 65 -5.12 -1.86 5.25
C ALA A 65 -6.51 -2.24 5.80
N GLU A 66 -6.63 -3.44 6.31
CA GLU A 66 -7.88 -4.04 6.77
C GLU A 66 -8.28 -3.56 8.17
N ASP A 67 -7.29 -3.21 8.99
CA ASP A 67 -7.47 -2.74 10.35
C ASP A 67 -6.26 -1.89 10.79
N LYS A 68 -6.34 -1.31 12.00
CA LYS A 68 -5.29 -0.46 12.56
C LYS A 68 -3.99 -1.22 12.84
N ASP A 69 -4.06 -2.46 13.30
CA ASP A 69 -2.86 -3.25 13.61
C ASP A 69 -2.09 -3.61 12.33
N THR A 70 -2.81 -3.95 11.26
CA THR A 70 -2.28 -4.21 9.93
C THR A 70 -1.75 -2.92 9.32
N LEU A 71 -2.45 -1.79 9.49
CA LEU A 71 -1.98 -0.48 9.05
C LEU A 71 -0.65 -0.10 9.72
N GLU A 72 -0.55 -0.29 11.04
CA GLU A 72 0.69 -0.10 11.78
C GLU A 72 1.77 -1.05 11.26
N SER A 73 1.44 -2.33 11.04
CA SER A 73 2.38 -3.34 10.51
C SER A 73 2.97 -2.92 9.17
N ILE A 74 2.13 -2.49 8.21
CA ILE A 74 2.61 -2.03 6.89
C ILE A 74 3.30 -0.66 6.96
N SER A 75 3.34 0.00 8.12
CA SER A 75 4.07 1.25 8.31
C SER A 75 5.47 1.04 8.89
N VAL A 76 5.70 -0.05 9.63
CA VAL A 76 6.96 -0.30 10.38
C VAL A 76 7.72 -1.54 9.93
N GLU A 77 7.07 -2.55 9.36
CA GLU A 77 7.70 -3.82 9.00
C GLU A 77 8.40 -3.76 7.63
N LYS A 78 9.10 -4.84 7.27
CA LYS A 78 9.80 -4.97 5.97
C LYS A 78 8.89 -4.78 4.75
N CYS A 79 7.58 -5.02 4.87
CA CYS A 79 6.63 -4.79 3.78
C CYS A 79 6.22 -3.30 3.64
N SER A 80 6.72 -2.42 4.52
CA SER A 80 6.47 -0.99 4.48
C SER A 80 7.20 -0.32 3.32
N LEU A 81 6.52 0.62 2.66
CA LEU A 81 7.14 1.54 1.72
C LEU A 81 8.36 2.24 2.34
N ARG A 82 8.26 2.56 3.64
CA ARG A 82 9.27 3.28 4.44
C ARG A 82 10.53 2.45 4.74
N SER A 83 10.51 1.15 4.46
CA SER A 83 11.66 0.26 4.65
C SER A 83 12.60 0.22 3.45
N SER A 84 12.29 0.94 2.37
CA SER A 84 13.07 0.92 1.13
C SER A 84 14.35 1.73 1.30
N GLU A 85 15.42 1.27 0.65
CA GLU A 85 16.68 2.01 0.62
C GLU A 85 16.55 3.36 -0.09
N GLY A 86 17.40 4.31 0.29
CA GLY A 86 17.42 5.65 -0.29
C GLY A 86 16.31 6.60 0.15
N ILE A 87 15.54 6.25 1.20
CA ILE A 87 14.60 7.18 1.85
C ILE A 87 15.37 8.05 2.84
N ARG A 88 15.35 9.38 2.62
CA ARG A 88 15.94 10.37 3.53
C ARG A 88 15.00 10.74 4.67
N ARG A 89 13.72 10.90 4.34
CA ARG A 89 12.66 11.25 5.28
C ARG A 89 11.37 10.56 4.88
N SER A 90 10.57 10.17 5.87
CA SER A 90 9.23 9.66 5.62
C SER A 90 8.25 10.16 6.67
N GLU A 91 7.00 10.33 6.26
CA GLU A 91 5.87 10.57 7.15
C GLU A 91 4.75 9.59 6.82
N PHE A 92 3.96 9.25 7.83
CA PHE A 92 2.85 8.29 7.71
C PHE A 92 1.61 8.84 8.41
N TYR A 93 0.56 9.12 7.64
CA TYR A 93 -0.67 9.73 8.12
C TYR A 93 -1.86 8.80 7.90
N PRO A 94 -2.28 8.04 8.92
CA PRO A 94 -3.59 7.39 8.90
C PRO A 94 -4.68 8.42 8.64
N ILE A 95 -5.55 8.15 7.68
CA ILE A 95 -6.67 9.04 7.35
C ILE A 95 -7.83 8.74 8.29
N SER A 96 -8.26 9.74 9.07
CA SER A 96 -9.43 9.60 9.96
C SER A 96 -10.74 9.67 9.18
N ASP A 97 -10.85 10.63 8.26
CA ASP A 97 -12.07 10.98 7.55
C ASP A 97 -11.76 11.36 6.09
N ILE A 98 -12.70 11.05 5.19
CA ILE A 98 -12.64 11.48 3.78
C ILE A 98 -13.89 12.30 3.48
N TYR A 99 -13.70 13.59 3.20
CA TYR A 99 -14.78 14.47 2.78
C TYR A 99 -15.06 14.32 1.27
N PHE A 100 -16.29 14.63 0.85
CA PHE A 100 -16.81 14.56 -0.51
C PHE A 100 -17.06 13.14 -1.06
N SER A 101 -16.05 12.27 -1.14
CA SER A 101 -16.21 10.90 -1.65
C SER A 101 -15.30 9.89 -0.94
N PRO A 102 -15.84 8.96 -0.14
CA PRO A 102 -15.07 7.90 0.53
C PRO A 102 -14.78 6.69 -0.38
N PHE A 103 -15.04 6.80 -1.68
CA PHE A 103 -14.86 5.72 -2.64
C PHE A 103 -13.45 5.73 -3.23
N LEU A 104 -12.66 4.69 -2.97
CA LEU A 104 -11.28 4.54 -3.42
C LEU A 104 -11.14 3.42 -4.47
N PRO A 105 -10.26 3.58 -5.47
CA PRO A 105 -9.99 2.56 -6.49
C PRO A 105 -9.08 1.45 -5.95
N VAL A 106 -9.58 0.68 -4.99
CA VAL A 106 -8.84 -0.47 -4.43
C VAL A 106 -8.53 -1.48 -5.54
N ARG A 107 -7.30 -2.00 -5.54
CA ARG A 107 -6.78 -2.87 -6.60
C ARG A 107 -7.15 -4.33 -6.36
N GLU A 108 -8.45 -4.63 -6.34
CA GLU A 108 -8.99 -5.98 -6.05
C GLU A 108 -8.44 -7.07 -6.99
N HIS A 109 -8.12 -6.72 -8.23
CA HIS A 109 -7.46 -7.63 -9.19
C HIS A 109 -6.03 -8.06 -8.78
N LEU A 110 -5.57 -7.72 -7.58
CA LEU A 110 -4.29 -8.17 -7.02
C LEU A 110 -4.46 -8.99 -5.73
N THR A 111 -5.69 -9.31 -5.34
CA THR A 111 -6.02 -9.96 -4.06
C THR A 111 -6.35 -11.45 -4.20
N HIS A 112 -5.83 -12.09 -5.24
CA HIS A 112 -6.20 -13.45 -5.67
C HIS A 112 -5.81 -14.61 -4.73
N LYS A 113 -5.07 -14.36 -3.63
CA LYS A 113 -4.63 -15.34 -2.59
C LYS A 113 -3.97 -16.61 -3.13
N ASP A 114 -3.46 -16.60 -4.35
CA ASP A 114 -2.93 -17.75 -5.07
C ASP A 114 -1.40 -17.81 -5.04
N LYS A 115 -0.73 -16.68 -4.77
CA LYS A 115 0.73 -16.62 -4.78
C LYS A 115 1.33 -17.22 -3.51
N GLY A 116 2.48 -17.89 -3.66
CA GLY A 116 3.32 -18.31 -2.53
C GLY A 116 4.28 -17.23 -2.03
N VAL A 117 4.56 -16.24 -2.88
CA VAL A 117 5.50 -15.14 -2.63
C VAL A 117 4.77 -13.82 -2.80
N THR A 118 5.04 -12.86 -1.93
CA THR A 118 4.44 -11.52 -2.00
C THR A 118 5.08 -10.70 -3.13
N PRO A 119 4.36 -9.74 -3.74
CA PRO A 119 4.88 -8.91 -4.84
C PRO A 119 6.06 -8.02 -4.42
N CYS A 120 6.14 -7.66 -3.13
CA CYS A 120 7.25 -6.86 -2.59
C CYS A 120 8.45 -7.69 -2.12
N ASN A 121 8.47 -9.00 -2.44
CA ASN A 121 9.50 -9.98 -2.09
C ASN A 121 9.75 -10.15 -0.58
N VAL A 122 8.73 -9.89 0.25
CA VAL A 122 8.79 -10.08 1.71
C VAL A 122 8.03 -11.35 2.10
N ASP A 123 8.67 -12.26 2.82
CA ASP A 123 7.97 -13.40 3.43
C ASP A 123 7.29 -12.95 4.73
N CYS A 124 5.95 -13.07 4.79
CA CYS A 124 5.18 -12.72 5.98
C CYS A 124 5.27 -13.78 7.09
N ARG A 125 5.58 -15.04 6.77
CA ARG A 125 5.58 -16.15 7.75
C ARG A 125 6.53 -15.93 8.94
N PRO A 126 7.77 -15.45 8.75
CA PRO A 126 8.67 -15.15 9.87
C PRO A 126 8.44 -13.76 10.48
N CYS A 127 7.51 -12.94 9.96
CA CYS A 127 7.27 -11.61 10.50
C CYS A 127 6.59 -11.71 11.86
N SER A 128 7.21 -11.11 12.88
CA SER A 128 6.71 -11.13 14.26
C SER A 128 5.28 -10.60 14.37
N ARG A 129 4.94 -9.49 13.67
CA ARG A 129 3.59 -8.94 13.72
C ARG A 129 2.55 -9.85 13.08
N TYR A 130 2.90 -10.56 12.01
CA TYR A 130 2.03 -11.56 11.41
C TYR A 130 1.82 -12.77 12.36
N GLN A 131 2.89 -13.30 12.95
CA GLN A 131 2.82 -14.42 13.90
C GLN A 131 1.97 -14.09 15.14
N ASN A 132 2.07 -12.85 15.62
CA ASN A 132 1.32 -12.35 16.77
C ASN A 132 -0.10 -11.86 16.43
N ASN A 133 -0.64 -12.19 15.25
CA ASN A 133 -1.97 -11.79 14.79
C ASN A 133 -2.21 -10.26 14.75
N LYS A 134 -1.15 -9.46 14.65
CA LYS A 134 -1.20 -8.00 14.46
C LYS A 134 -1.19 -7.59 12.97
N CYS A 135 -1.12 -8.56 12.07
CA CYS A 135 -1.15 -8.34 10.63
C CYS A 135 -1.83 -9.52 9.96
N VAL A 136 -2.77 -9.25 9.06
CA VAL A 136 -3.49 -10.29 8.32
C VAL A 136 -2.71 -10.89 7.14
N GLY A 137 -1.45 -10.48 6.90
CA GLY A 137 -0.62 -11.00 5.81
C GLY A 137 -0.84 -10.23 4.50
N CYS A 138 -0.26 -10.68 3.38
CA CYS A 138 -0.40 -9.98 2.09
C CYS A 138 -1.61 -10.48 1.29
N PRO A 139 -2.55 -9.64 0.83
CA PRO A 139 -3.75 -10.07 0.09
C PRO A 139 -3.48 -10.93 -1.16
N SER A 140 -2.29 -10.81 -1.74
CA SER A 140 -1.89 -11.60 -2.91
C SER A 140 -1.52 -13.06 -2.60
N THR A 141 -1.37 -13.45 -1.34
CA THR A 141 -0.86 -14.79 -0.97
C THR A 141 -1.86 -15.64 -0.21
N HIS A 142 -1.68 -16.96 -0.24
CA HIS A 142 -2.54 -17.92 0.48
C HIS A 142 -2.39 -17.86 2.01
N TYR A 143 -1.40 -17.13 2.53
CA TYR A 143 -1.23 -16.87 3.96
C TYR A 143 -2.11 -15.71 4.45
N TYR A 144 -2.85 -15.07 3.55
CA TYR A 144 -3.69 -13.94 3.91
C TYR A 144 -4.92 -14.35 4.70
N ARG A 145 -5.20 -13.62 5.78
CA ARG A 145 -6.28 -13.89 6.75
C ARG A 145 -7.33 -12.78 6.83
N GLY A 146 -7.23 -11.76 5.96
CA GLY A 146 -8.12 -10.60 5.97
C GLY A 146 -9.23 -10.68 4.91
N THR A 147 -9.88 -9.53 4.71
CA THR A 147 -11.11 -9.38 3.92
C THR A 147 -10.93 -8.65 2.59
N LEU A 148 -9.72 -8.20 2.28
CA LEU A 148 -9.34 -7.57 1.01
C LEU A 148 -9.16 -8.62 -0.10
#